data_AF-A0A9Q2X0S5-F1
#
_entry.id   AF-A0A9Q2X0S5-F1
#
_cell.length_a   1.000
_cell.length_b   1.000
_cell.length_c   1.000
_cell.angle_alpha   90.00
_cell.angle_beta   90.00
_cell.angle_gamma   90.00
#
_symmetry.space_group_name_H-M   'P 1'
#
loop_
_entity.id
_entity.type
_entity.pdbx_description
1 polymer ?
#
loop_
_entity_poly.entity_id
_entity_poly.type
_entity_poly.pdbx_seq_one_letter_code
_entity_poly.pdbx_strand_id
1 'polypeptide(L)'
;MNKYVVKNNTKKEYKNIFGKTDYDIPMFGFKSALFILMTTMLSLLICINILNYLKIDFRIPNALISGIVCGFSVAYSQFFIERKKGVCKNFWIVGTIFSLIAFMVIFMIK
;
A
#
# COMPACT_ATOMS: atom_id res chain seq x y z
N MET A 1 37.18 14.59 -24.19
CA MET A 1 36.42 13.31 -24.24
C MET A 1 35.55 13.21 -23.01
N ASN A 2 34.24 13.41 -23.15
CA ASN A 2 33.31 13.30 -22.03
C ASN A 2 33.10 11.83 -21.66
N LYS A 3 33.39 11.47 -20.41
CA LYS A 3 33.15 10.12 -19.87
C LYS A 3 31.65 9.90 -19.77
N TYR A 4 31.13 8.98 -20.59
CA TYR A 4 29.78 8.46 -20.44
C TYR A 4 29.72 7.68 -19.11
N VAL A 5 28.95 8.19 -18.15
CA VAL A 5 28.70 7.49 -16.88
C VAL A 5 27.70 6.37 -17.15
N VAL A 6 28.21 5.18 -17.40
CA VAL A 6 27.41 3.97 -17.63
C VAL A 6 26.86 3.50 -16.28
N LYS A 7 25.55 3.66 -16.09
CA LYS A 7 24.73 3.22 -14.94
C LYS A 7 24.91 3.99 -13.63
N ASN A 8 23.88 4.77 -13.31
CA ASN A 8 23.61 5.23 -11.96
C ASN A 8 23.06 4.05 -11.10
N ASN A 9 23.94 3.38 -10.35
CA ASN A 9 23.59 2.24 -9.47
C ASN A 9 22.72 2.61 -8.25
N THR A 10 22.37 3.89 -8.09
CA THR A 10 21.67 4.41 -6.90
C THR A 10 20.14 4.31 -6.96
N LYS A 11 19.55 4.14 -8.14
CA LYS A 11 18.09 4.02 -8.30
C LYS A 11 17.71 2.62 -8.79
N LYS A 12 17.52 1.70 -7.85
CA LYS A 12 16.92 0.37 -8.08
C LYS A 12 15.40 0.53 -8.25
N GLU A 13 14.96 1.26 -9.26
CA GLU A 13 13.54 1.29 -9.65
C GLU A 13 13.29 0.15 -10.65
N TYR A 14 12.29 -0.69 -10.36
CA TYR A 14 11.89 -1.78 -11.24
C TYR A 14 11.42 -1.18 -12.58
N LYS A 15 11.99 -1.64 -13.70
CA LYS A 15 11.56 -1.20 -15.04
C LYS A 15 10.22 -1.85 -15.38
N ASN A 16 9.27 -1.05 -15.84
CA ASN A 16 7.97 -1.53 -16.35
C ASN A 16 8.18 -2.47 -17.55
N ILE A 17 7.52 -3.64 -17.53
CA ILE A 17 7.58 -4.64 -18.61
C ILE A 17 6.91 -4.12 -19.89
N PHE A 18 5.98 -3.18 -19.76
CA PHE A 18 5.18 -2.62 -20.86
C PHE A 18 5.83 -1.42 -21.58
N GLY A 19 7.12 -1.16 -21.36
CA GLY A 19 7.81 0.00 -21.93
C GLY A 19 7.66 1.27 -21.08
N LYS A 20 8.47 2.29 -21.41
CA LYS A 20 8.35 3.62 -20.80
C LYS A 20 7.17 4.34 -21.45
N THR A 21 6.06 4.43 -20.76
CA THR A 21 5.09 5.49 -20.99
C THR A 21 5.67 6.82 -20.48
N ASP A 22 5.38 7.96 -21.11
CA ASP A 22 5.84 9.29 -20.65
C ASP A 22 5.45 9.61 -19.20
N TYR A 23 4.48 8.87 -18.68
CA TYR A 23 4.17 8.80 -17.26
C TYR A 23 4.78 7.52 -16.67
N ASP A 24 5.77 7.65 -15.78
CA ASP A 24 6.26 6.55 -14.94
C ASP A 24 5.19 6.22 -13.87
N ILE A 25 4.09 5.62 -14.32
CA ILE A 25 3.00 5.13 -13.45
C ILE A 25 3.61 3.99 -12.62
N PRO A 26 3.63 4.11 -11.27
CA PRO A 26 4.09 3.02 -10.42
C PRO A 26 3.12 1.85 -10.58
N MET A 27 3.60 0.75 -11.16
CA MET A 27 2.82 -0.46 -11.35
C MET A 27 3.07 -1.42 -10.19
N PHE A 28 2.00 -1.96 -9.60
CA PHE A 28 2.14 -2.93 -8.53
C PHE A 28 2.78 -4.22 -9.05
N GLY A 29 3.90 -4.61 -8.45
CA GLY A 29 4.52 -5.91 -8.72
C GLY A 29 3.70 -7.05 -8.14
N PHE A 30 3.81 -8.25 -8.72
CA PHE A 30 3.11 -9.45 -8.21
C PHE A 30 3.41 -9.73 -6.72
N LYS A 31 4.67 -9.51 -6.30
CA LYS A 31 5.09 -9.64 -4.89
C LYS A 31 4.36 -8.66 -3.97
N SER A 32 4.18 -7.43 -4.42
CA SER A 32 3.45 -6.39 -3.70
C SER A 32 1.96 -6.70 -3.61
N ALA A 33 1.36 -7.12 -4.72
CA ALA A 33 -0.05 -7.51 -4.75
C ALA A 33 -0.34 -8.67 -3.80
N LEU A 34 0.51 -9.70 -3.79
CA LEU A 34 0.38 -10.84 -2.89
C LEU A 34 0.52 -10.43 -1.42
N PHE A 35 1.43 -9.51 -1.11
CA PHE A 35 1.60 -8.96 0.24
C PHE A 35 0.35 -8.17 0.70
N ILE A 36 -0.21 -7.32 -0.17
CA ILE A 36 -1.45 -6.58 0.13
C ILE A 36 -2.61 -7.54 0.38
N LEU A 37 -2.77 -8.56 -0.46
CA LEU A 37 -3.83 -9.57 -0.29
C LEU A 37 -3.68 -10.34 1.03
N MET A 38 -2.47 -10.82 1.36
CA MET A 38 -2.25 -11.53 2.62
C MET A 38 -2.52 -10.64 3.84
N THR A 39 -1.98 -9.42 3.85
CA THR A 39 -2.15 -8.50 4.97
C THR A 39 -3.60 -8.08 5.18
N THR A 40 -4.35 -7.82 4.11
CA THR A 40 -5.77 -7.46 4.19
C THR A 40 -6.61 -8.62 4.71
N MET A 41 -6.42 -9.84 4.20
CA MET A 41 -7.12 -11.03 4.71
C MET A 41 -6.82 -11.31 6.18
N LEU A 42 -5.55 -11.23 6.58
CA LEU A 42 -5.14 -11.44 7.97
C LEU A 42 -5.73 -10.38 8.89
N SER A 43 -5.78 -9.13 8.44
CA SER A 43 -6.36 -8.02 9.20
C SER A 43 -7.85 -8.23 9.48
N LEU A 44 -8.61 -8.75 8.51
CA LEU A 44 -10.03 -9.04 8.69
C LEU A 44 -10.24 -10.14 9.73
N LEU A 45 -9.47 -11.23 9.66
CA LEU A 45 -9.55 -12.33 10.63
C LEU A 45 -9.25 -11.86 12.06
N ILE A 46 -8.20 -11.06 12.23
CA ILE A 46 -7.82 -10.52 13.54
C ILE A 46 -8.88 -9.53 14.05
N CYS A 47 -9.38 -8.64 13.19
CA CYS A 47 -10.42 -7.67 13.55
C CYS A 47 -11.70 -8.38 14.03
N ILE A 48 -12.13 -9.41 13.31
CA ILE A 48 -13.37 -10.13 13.65
C ILE A 48 -13.26 -10.78 15.03
N ASN A 49 -12.13 -11.43 15.33
CA ASN A 49 -11.92 -12.09 16.62
C ASN A 49 -11.85 -11.10 17.79
N ILE A 50 -11.16 -9.97 17.61
CA ILE A 50 -11.05 -8.93 18.64
C ILE A 50 -12.42 -8.27 18.87
N LEU A 51 -13.16 -7.95 17.82
CA LEU A 51 -14.48 -7.31 17.94
C LEU A 51 -15.52 -8.23 18.59
N ASN A 52 -15.45 -9.53 18.30
CA ASN A 52 -16.32 -10.52 18.95
C ASN A 52 -16.05 -10.61 20.46
N TYR A 53 -14.78 -10.47 20.86
CA TYR A 53 -14.39 -10.47 22.26
C TYR A 53 -14.87 -9.21 23.02
N LEU A 54 -14.86 -8.06 22.36
CA LEU A 54 -15.24 -6.77 22.98
C LEU A 54 -16.75 -6.49 23.02
N LYS A 55 -17.61 -7.30 22.36
CA LYS A 55 -19.07 -7.08 22.27
C LYS A 55 -19.48 -5.65 21.88
N ILE A 56 -18.66 -4.98 21.08
CA ILE A 56 -18.94 -3.65 20.52
C ILE A 56 -19.58 -3.83 19.14
N ASP A 57 -20.40 -2.87 18.72
CA ASP A 57 -20.91 -2.80 17.35
C ASP A 57 -19.76 -2.94 16.34
N PHE A 58 -19.78 -4.03 15.57
CA PHE A 58 -18.72 -4.41 14.63
C PHE A 58 -18.42 -3.36 13.56
N ARG A 59 -19.41 -2.52 13.25
CA ARG A 59 -19.44 -1.77 12.01
C ARG A 59 -18.39 -0.66 11.93
N ILE A 60 -18.35 0.23 12.92
CA ILE A 60 -17.47 1.40 12.92
C ILE A 60 -16.00 1.00 13.16
N PRO A 61 -15.68 0.15 14.16
CA PRO A 61 -14.30 -0.22 14.42
C PRO A 61 -13.70 -1.09 13.32
N ASN A 62 -14.47 -2.02 12.74
CA ASN A 62 -13.98 -2.86 11.64
C ASN A 62 -13.63 -2.02 10.42
N ALA A 63 -14.50 -1.08 10.03
CA ALA A 63 -14.24 -0.18 8.90
C ALA A 63 -12.98 0.68 9.13
N LEU A 64 -12.81 1.18 10.36
CA LEU A 64 -11.66 2.01 10.71
C LEU A 64 -10.34 1.23 10.67
N ILE A 65 -10.29 0.05 11.30
CA ILE A 65 -9.06 -0.75 11.36
C ILE A 65 -8.71 -1.30 9.97
N SER A 66 -9.69 -1.86 9.25
CA SER A 66 -9.46 -2.39 7.90
C SER A 66 -9.07 -1.30 6.90
N GLY A 67 -9.65 -0.10 6.99
CA GLY A 67 -9.27 1.05 6.16
C GLY A 67 -7.83 1.52 6.41
N ILE A 68 -7.40 1.56 7.68
CA ILE A 68 -6.01 1.88 8.05
C ILE A 68 -5.06 0.82 7.53
N VAL A 69 -5.32 -0.46 7.83
CA VAL A 69 -4.42 -1.54 7.41
C VAL A 69 -4.32 -1.63 5.89
N CYS A 70 -5.43 -1.46 5.17
CA CYS A 70 -5.43 -1.44 3.71
C CYS A 70 -4.61 -0.28 3.15
N GLY A 71 -4.88 0.96 3.59
CA GLY A 71 -4.17 2.15 3.09
C GLY A 71 -2.66 2.11 3.35
N PHE A 72 -2.25 1.68 4.54
CA PHE A 72 -0.84 1.54 4.88
C PHE A 72 -0.17 0.35 4.20
N SER A 73 -0.86 -0.76 3.96
CA SER A 73 -0.32 -1.90 3.21
C SER A 73 -0.03 -1.54 1.75
N VAL A 74 -0.93 -0.78 1.12
CA VAL A 74 -0.76 -0.24 -0.24
C VAL A 74 0.45 0.71 -0.30
N ALA A 75 0.54 1.65 0.65
CA ALA A 75 1.69 2.57 0.72
C ALA A 75 3.01 1.81 0.98
N TYR A 76 2.99 0.81 1.86
CA TYR A 76 4.18 0.02 2.18
C TYR A 76 4.70 -0.72 0.95
N SER A 77 3.80 -1.36 0.22
CA SER A 77 4.09 -2.03 -1.04
C SER A 77 4.75 -1.11 -2.07
N GLN A 78 4.20 0.09 -2.29
CA GLN A 78 4.78 1.02 -3.27
C GLN A 78 6.15 1.58 -2.84
N PHE A 79 6.31 1.97 -1.58
CA PHE A 79 7.52 2.69 -1.14
C PHE A 79 8.67 1.75 -0.76
N PHE A 80 8.38 0.59 -0.18
CA PHE A 80 9.41 -0.36 0.27
C PHE A 80 9.69 -1.45 -0.75
N ILE A 81 8.67 -2.09 -1.33
CA ILE A 81 8.87 -3.24 -2.24
C ILE A 81 9.31 -2.74 -3.63
N GLU A 82 8.61 -1.75 -4.18
CA GLU A 82 8.86 -1.26 -5.54
C GLU A 82 9.91 -0.17 -5.61
N ARG A 83 9.77 0.91 -4.83
CA ARG A 83 10.65 2.08 -4.95
C ARG A 83 11.93 2.00 -4.12
N LYS A 84 11.99 1.11 -3.10
CA LYS A 84 13.06 1.03 -2.09
C LYS A 84 13.47 2.41 -1.53
N LYS A 85 12.52 3.36 -1.49
CA LYS A 85 12.74 4.74 -1.04
C LYS A 85 12.65 4.88 0.49
N GLY A 86 12.11 3.87 1.18
CA GLY A 86 11.92 3.87 2.63
C GLY A 86 10.80 4.81 3.09
N VAL A 87 10.79 5.16 4.39
CA VAL A 87 9.80 6.07 4.97
C VAL A 87 10.13 7.52 4.59
N CYS A 88 9.40 8.07 3.61
CA CYS A 88 9.51 9.47 3.19
C CYS A 88 8.26 10.26 3.60
N LYS A 89 8.30 11.60 3.58
CA LYS A 89 7.08 12.42 3.78
C LYS A 89 5.94 12.03 2.84
N ASN A 90 6.27 11.70 1.59
CA ASN A 90 5.31 11.23 0.60
C ASN A 90 4.68 9.87 0.96
N PHE A 91 5.38 9.01 1.71
CA PHE A 91 4.82 7.73 2.18
C PHE A 91 3.66 7.96 3.15
N TRP A 92 3.83 8.90 4.09
CA TRP A 92 2.78 9.25 5.04
C TRP A 92 1.58 9.88 4.34
N ILE A 93 1.80 10.79 3.38
CA ILE A 93 0.72 11.43 2.60
C ILE A 93 -0.06 10.39 1.78
N VAL A 94 0.63 9.49 1.09
CA VAL A 94 -0.05 8.46 0.28
C VAL A 94 -0.81 7.48 1.19
N GLY A 95 -0.21 7.05 2.30
CA GLY A 95 -0.86 6.16 3.26
C GLY A 95 -2.12 6.75 3.89
N THR A 96 -2.11 8.02 4.27
CA THR A 96 -3.28 8.69 4.86
C THR A 96 -4.40 8.90 3.85
N ILE A 97 -4.08 9.34 2.63
CA ILE A 97 -5.07 9.51 1.56
C ILE A 97 -5.72 8.18 1.19
N PHE A 98 -4.93 7.12 0.97
CA PHE A 98 -5.47 5.81 0.64
C PHE A 98 -6.27 5.21 1.80
N SER A 99 -5.85 5.43 3.04
CA SER A 99 -6.59 4.98 4.22
C SER A 99 -7.96 5.67 4.35
N LEU A 100 -8.03 6.98 4.11
CA LEU A 100 -9.29 7.74 4.12
C LEU A 100 -10.25 7.28 3.03
N ILE A 101 -9.75 7.07 1.81
CA ILE A 101 -10.56 6.58 0.69
C ILE A 101 -11.05 5.16 0.98
N ALA A 102 -10.18 4.27 1.46
CA ALA A 102 -10.56 2.90 1.82
C ALA A 102 -11.62 2.89 2.93
N PHE A 103 -11.45 3.73 3.95
CA PHE A 103 -12.45 3.90 5.02
C PHE A 103 -13.81 4.35 4.48
N MET A 104 -13.84 5.38 3.62
CA MET A 104 -15.08 5.85 2.98
C MET A 104 -15.78 4.75 2.19
N VAL A 105 -15.04 3.99 1.38
CA VAL A 105 -15.60 2.90 0.56
C VAL A 105 -16.15 1.79 1.45
N ILE A 106 -15.40 1.36 2.46
CA ILE A 106 -15.82 0.30 3.39
C ILE A 106 -17.01 0.75 4.24
N PHE A 107 -17.09 2.03 4.60
CA PHE A 107 -18.22 2.59 5.33
C PHE A 107 -19.50 2.69 4.48
N MET A 108 -19.36 2.94 3.17
CA MET A 108 -20.49 2.93 2.22
C MET A 108 -21.02 1.53 1.93
N ILE A 109 -20.16 0.52 1.97
CA ILE A 109 -20.55 -0.88 1.87
C ILE A 109 -21.27 -1.24 3.18
N LYS A 110 -22.61 -1.31 3.09
CA LYS A 110 -23.52 -1.52 4.22
C LYS A 110 -23.28 -2.83 4.95
#